data_AF-A0A3P7IMY7-F1
#
_entry.id   AF-A0A3P7IMY7-F1
#
_cell.length_a   1.000
_cell.length_b   1.000
_cell.length_c   1.000
_cell.angle_alpha   90.00
_cell.angle_beta   90.00
_cell.angle_gamma   90.00
#
_symmetry.space_group_name_H-M   'P 1'
#
loop_
_entity.id
_entity.type
_entity.pdbx_description
1 polymer ?
#
loop_
_entity_poly.entity_id
_entity_poly.type
_entity_poly.pdbx_seq_one_letter_code
_entity_poly.pdbx_strand_id
1 'polypeptide(L)'
;MLQYPHDSSMVSPSCCLEYRPTGVFWLILFFVVFPAIYLSGKVIGTFLIVLLRVLRGLCKLLLWDDEDYEEEAEELRLERQRKLLEKEEARRMRRAERAKKRADDAARQLAEKNEQ
;
A
#
# COMPACT_ATOMS: atom_id res chain seq x y z
N MET A 1 51.65 78.22 2.00
CA MET A 1 52.34 76.92 1.97
C MET A 1 51.26 75.86 2.06
N LEU A 2 51.03 75.13 0.96
CA LEU A 2 50.04 74.06 0.85
C LEU A 2 50.69 72.77 1.34
N GLN A 3 50.15 72.14 2.38
CA GLN A 3 50.63 70.83 2.85
C GLN A 3 49.48 70.03 3.50
N TYR A 4 48.82 69.20 2.67
CA TYR A 4 48.27 67.89 3.09
C TYR A 4 49.46 66.90 3.21
N PRO A 5 49.39 65.72 3.86
CA PRO A 5 48.23 64.87 4.22
C PRO A 5 48.33 64.34 5.69
N HIS A 6 47.40 63.60 6.30
CA HIS A 6 47.19 62.16 6.11
C HIS A 6 46.05 61.73 7.06
N ASP A 7 44.90 61.36 6.50
CA ASP A 7 44.15 60.24 7.06
C ASP A 7 44.99 58.99 6.74
N SER A 8 45.38 58.21 7.77
CA SER A 8 45.54 56.76 7.65
C SER A 8 45.98 56.17 9.00
N SER A 9 45.13 55.31 9.56
CA SER A 9 45.46 54.02 10.19
C SER A 9 46.74 53.96 11.05
N MET A 10 46.68 53.52 12.30
CA MET A 10 46.55 52.10 12.61
C MET A 10 46.19 51.94 14.08
N VAL A 11 44.98 51.47 14.38
CA VAL A 11 44.73 50.79 15.65
C VAL A 11 45.43 49.43 15.52
N SER A 12 46.41 49.17 16.39
CA SER A 12 47.26 47.98 16.34
C SER A 12 46.45 46.67 16.19
N PRO A 13 46.90 45.71 15.35
CA PRO A 13 46.28 44.39 15.17
C PRO A 13 46.63 43.45 16.34
N SER A 14 46.59 43.95 17.57
CA SER A 14 46.93 43.21 18.79
C SER A 14 45.75 43.06 19.74
N CYS A 15 44.57 43.58 19.39
CA CYS A 15 43.38 43.33 20.16
C CYS A 15 42.84 41.97 19.75
N CYS A 16 42.95 40.98 20.64
CA CYS A 16 42.10 39.80 20.61
C CYS A 16 40.68 40.31 20.32
N LEU A 17 40.11 39.94 19.18
CA LEU A 17 38.71 40.19 18.86
C LEU A 17 37.90 39.30 19.83
N GLU A 18 37.84 39.73 21.09
CA GLU A 18 37.14 39.05 22.14
C GLU A 18 35.66 39.27 21.82
N TYR A 19 35.08 38.29 21.13
CA TYR A 19 33.66 38.31 20.80
C TYR A 19 32.90 38.21 22.12
N ARG A 20 32.62 39.38 22.70
CA ARG A 20 31.71 39.52 23.83
C ARG A 20 30.30 39.37 23.25
N PRO A 21 29.58 38.27 23.54
CA PRO A 21 28.20 38.14 23.09
C PRO A 21 27.41 39.30 23.69
N THR A 22 27.04 40.26 22.86
CA THR A 22 26.24 41.41 23.26
C THR A 22 24.87 40.89 23.71
N GLY A 23 24.20 41.53 24.68
CA GLY A 23 22.88 41.06 25.13
C GLY A 23 21.86 40.89 23.98
N VAL A 24 22.06 41.65 22.89
CA VAL A 24 21.32 41.54 21.63
C VAL A 24 21.51 40.18 20.95
N PHE A 25 22.71 39.58 20.98
CA PHE A 25 22.96 38.25 20.42
C PHE A 25 22.14 37.17 21.15
N TRP A 26 22.08 37.23 22.49
CA TRP A 26 21.26 36.32 23.27
C TRP A 26 19.76 36.50 22.99
N LEU A 27 19.30 37.75 22.84
CA LEU A 27 17.91 38.04 22.45
C LEU A 27 17.58 37.42 21.08
N ILE A 28 18.43 37.59 20.08
CA ILE A 28 18.20 37.00 18.74
C ILE A 28 18.18 35.47 18.84
N LEU A 29 19.09 34.88 19.61
CA LEU A 29 19.17 33.42 19.77
C LEU A 29 17.86 32.86 20.36
N PHE A 30 17.35 33.47 21.44
CA PHE A 30 16.16 32.96 22.14
C PHE A 30 14.84 33.31 21.47
N PHE A 31 14.72 34.49 20.85
CA PHE A 31 13.44 34.97 20.30
C PHE A 31 13.30 34.71 18.80
N VAL A 32 14.38 34.43 18.09
CA VAL A 32 14.34 34.21 16.64
C VAL A 32 14.80 32.80 16.28
N VAL A 33 15.98 32.39 16.74
CA VAL A 33 16.58 31.11 16.33
C VAL A 33 15.86 29.93 16.98
N PHE A 34 15.64 29.98 18.31
CA PHE A 34 14.99 28.89 19.02
C PHE A 34 13.54 28.61 18.55
N PRO A 35 12.69 29.63 18.34
CA PRO A 35 11.34 29.42 17.80
C PRO A 35 11.36 28.95 16.35
N ALA A 36 12.30 29.43 15.53
CA ALA A 36 12.43 28.98 14.13
C ALA A 36 12.81 27.50 14.03
N ILE A 37 13.74 27.03 14.87
CA ILE A 37 14.13 25.61 14.95
C ILE A 37 12.98 24.76 15.51
N TYR A 38 12.26 25.26 16.51
CA TYR A 38 11.11 24.57 17.08
C TYR A 38 9.96 24.43 16.08
N LEU A 39 9.64 25.50 15.35
CA LEU A 39 8.61 25.50 14.31
C LEU A 39 9.03 24.62 13.13
N SER A 40 10.29 24.67 12.68
CA SER A 40 10.77 23.80 11.61
C SER A 40 10.74 22.33 12.03
N GLY A 41 11.15 22.01 13.26
CA GLY A 41 11.02 20.66 13.83
C GLY A 41 9.57 20.18 13.90
N LYS A 42 8.63 21.06 14.29
CA LYS A 42 7.20 20.75 14.33
C LYS A 42 6.64 20.50 12.92
N VAL A 43 7.05 21.30 11.93
CA VAL A 43 6.67 21.12 10.52
C VAL A 43 7.18 19.77 10.00
N ILE A 44 8.45 19.45 10.26
CA ILE A 44 9.05 18.16 9.87
C ILE A 44 8.29 17.00 10.53
N GLY A 45 7.97 17.11 11.81
CA GLY A 45 7.18 16.09 12.53
C GLY A 45 5.79 15.90 11.91
N THR A 46 5.07 17.00 11.62
CA THR A 46 3.76 16.91 10.95
C THR A 46 3.87 16.31 9.55
N PHE A 47 4.92 16.66 8.80
CA PHE A 47 5.14 16.14 7.46
C PHE A 47 5.40 14.62 7.50
N LEU A 48 6.23 14.14 8.44
CA LEU A 48 6.47 12.71 8.63
C LEU A 48 5.20 11.96 9.05
N ILE A 49 4.38 12.53 9.93
CA ILE A 49 3.11 11.91 10.35
C ILE A 49 2.14 11.80 9.15
N VAL A 50 2.01 12.86 8.36
CA VAL A 50 1.17 12.85 7.15
C VAL A 50 1.71 11.85 6.15
N LEU A 51 3.03 11.82 5.93
CA LEU A 51 3.68 10.88 5.03
C LEU A 51 3.42 9.42 5.45
N LEU A 52 3.58 9.10 6.74
CA LEU A 52 3.29 7.76 7.27
C LEU A 52 1.80 7.41 7.14
N ARG A 53 0.90 8.37 7.32
CA ARG A 53 -0.54 8.15 7.18
C ARG A 53 -0.93 7.86 5.72
N VAL A 54 -0.36 8.62 4.78
CA VAL A 54 -0.52 8.40 3.34
C VAL A 54 0.07 7.06 2.93
N LEU A 55 1.30 6.76 3.38
CA LEU A 55 1.97 5.48 3.10
C LEU A 55 1.16 4.29 3.64
N ARG A 56 0.62 4.40 4.85
CA ARG A 56 -0.27 3.36 5.42
C ARG A 56 -1.56 3.19 4.61
N GLY A 57 -2.12 4.28 4.10
CA GLY A 57 -3.28 4.25 3.22
C GLY A 57 -2.96 3.54 1.90
N LEU A 58 -1.84 3.89 1.27
CA LEU A 58 -1.38 3.29 0.02
C LEU A 58 -1.02 1.81 0.18
N CYS A 59 -0.31 1.42 1.24
CA CYS A 59 -0.03 0.02 1.53
C CYS A 59 -1.30 -0.79 1.79
N LYS A 60 -2.31 -0.22 2.47
CA LYS A 60 -3.59 -0.90 2.67
C LYS A 60 -4.37 -1.06 1.37
N LEU A 61 -4.30 -0.08 0.48
CA LEU A 61 -4.96 -0.12 -0.83
C LEU A 61 -4.25 -1.11 -1.77
N LEU A 62 -2.92 -1.14 -1.76
CA LEU A 62 -2.12 -2.09 -2.52
C LEU A 62 -2.32 -3.53 -2.04
N LEU A 63 -2.32 -3.77 -0.72
CA LEU A 63 -2.56 -5.09 -0.15
C LEU A 63 -3.97 -5.61 -0.49
N TRP A 64 -4.95 -4.70 -0.53
CA TRP A 64 -6.32 -5.04 -0.93
C TRP A 64 -6.34 -5.51 -2.39
N ASP A 65 -5.65 -4.81 -3.30
CA ASP A 65 -5.58 -5.19 -4.72
C ASP A 65 -5.01 -6.61 -4.92
N ASP A 66 -4.02 -7.04 -4.12
CA ASP A 66 -3.43 -8.37 -4.23
C ASP A 66 -4.36 -9.47 -3.66
N GLU A 67 -4.96 -9.27 -2.48
CA GLU A 67 -5.85 -10.27 -1.83
C GLU A 67 -7.13 -10.53 -2.65
N ASP A 68 -7.79 -9.47 -3.13
CA ASP A 68 -9.02 -9.60 -3.91
C ASP A 68 -8.76 -10.29 -5.27
N TYR A 69 -7.60 -10.03 -5.89
CA TYR A 69 -7.27 -10.61 -7.19
C TYR A 69 -6.98 -12.11 -7.10
N GLU A 70 -6.36 -12.56 -6.01
CA GLU A 70 -6.18 -13.99 -5.75
C GLU A 70 -7.51 -14.69 -5.50
N GLU A 71 -8.41 -14.10 -4.71
CA GLU A 71 -9.73 -14.67 -4.41
C GLU A 71 -10.60 -14.82 -5.67
N GLU A 72 -10.70 -13.77 -6.49
CA GLU A 72 -11.44 -13.81 -7.77
C GLU A 72 -10.89 -14.89 -8.72
N ALA A 73 -9.57 -15.06 -8.77
CA ALA A 73 -8.93 -16.06 -9.62
C ALA A 73 -9.24 -17.50 -9.15
N GLU A 74 -9.30 -17.73 -7.84
CA GLU A 74 -9.67 -19.02 -7.27
C GLU A 74 -11.15 -19.36 -7.50
N GLU A 75 -12.06 -18.40 -7.32
CA GLU A 75 -13.49 -18.60 -7.61
C GLU A 75 -13.72 -19.01 -9.07
N LEU A 76 -13.04 -18.35 -10.00
CA LEU A 76 -13.17 -18.60 -11.44
C LEU A 76 -12.59 -19.97 -11.84
N ARG A 77 -11.64 -20.50 -11.07
CA ARG A 77 -11.15 -21.89 -11.20
C ARG A 77 -12.16 -22.89 -10.67
N LEU A 78 -12.74 -22.63 -9.50
CA LEU A 78 -13.75 -23.49 -8.88
C LEU A 78 -15.03 -23.56 -9.73
N GLU A 79 -15.49 -22.44 -10.28
CA GLU A 79 -16.63 -22.42 -11.21
C GLU A 79 -16.39 -23.29 -12.44
N ARG A 80 -15.20 -23.21 -13.03
CA ARG A 80 -14.85 -24.05 -14.19
C ARG A 80 -14.89 -25.52 -13.85
N GLN A 81 -14.36 -25.91 -12.69
CA GLN A 81 -14.44 -27.29 -12.22
C GLN A 81 -15.88 -27.74 -11.98
N ARG A 82 -16.71 -26.91 -11.32
CA ARG A 82 -18.14 -27.21 -11.10
C ARG A 82 -18.89 -27.42 -12.40
N LYS A 83 -18.71 -26.53 -13.39
CA LYS A 83 -19.34 -26.64 -14.72
C LYS A 83 -18.91 -27.93 -15.44
N LEU A 84 -17.66 -28.37 -15.30
CA LEU A 84 -17.20 -29.63 -15.85
C LEU A 84 -17.81 -30.85 -15.15
N LEU A 85 -17.87 -30.82 -13.82
CA LEU A 85 -18.46 -31.87 -13.00
C LEU A 85 -19.95 -32.03 -13.33
N GLU A 86 -20.70 -30.94 -13.35
CA GLU A 86 -22.13 -30.93 -13.67
C GLU A 86 -22.41 -31.49 -15.08
N LYS A 87 -21.56 -31.15 -16.05
CA LYS A 87 -21.64 -31.69 -17.41
C LYS A 87 -21.35 -33.20 -17.44
N GLU A 88 -20.44 -33.67 -16.60
CA GLU A 88 -20.15 -35.11 -16.49
C GLU A 88 -21.30 -35.86 -15.80
N GLU A 89 -21.84 -35.34 -14.70
CA GLU A 89 -22.98 -35.90 -13.99
C GLU A 89 -24.22 -35.97 -14.88
N ALA A 90 -24.52 -34.92 -15.65
CA ALA A 90 -25.61 -34.94 -16.63
C ALA A 90 -25.41 -36.03 -17.69
N ARG A 91 -24.17 -36.27 -18.14
CA ARG A 91 -23.86 -37.36 -19.07
C ARG A 91 -24.03 -38.74 -18.41
N ARG A 92 -23.62 -38.90 -17.15
CA ARG A 92 -23.78 -40.15 -16.39
C ARG A 92 -25.26 -40.47 -16.17
N MET A 93 -26.07 -39.48 -15.76
CA MET A 93 -27.52 -39.63 -15.58
C MET A 93 -28.21 -40.06 -16.88
N ARG A 94 -27.89 -39.44 -18.02
CA ARG A 94 -28.45 -39.84 -19.32
C ARG A 94 -28.09 -41.28 -19.71
N ARG A 95 -26.88 -41.75 -19.36
CA ARG A 95 -26.46 -43.14 -19.62
C ARG A 95 -27.18 -44.12 -18.70
N ALA A 96 -27.30 -43.79 -17.42
CA ALA A 96 -28.02 -44.59 -16.43
C ALA A 96 -29.50 -44.74 -16.80
N GLU A 97 -30.15 -43.65 -17.22
CA GLU A 97 -31.57 -43.70 -17.64
C GLU A 97 -31.78 -44.59 -18.86
N ARG A 98 -30.87 -44.53 -19.85
CA ARG A 98 -30.92 -45.42 -21.03
C ARG A 98 -30.68 -46.89 -20.67
N ALA A 99 -29.74 -47.16 -19.75
CA ALA A 99 -29.47 -48.51 -19.28
C ALA A 99 -30.68 -49.08 -18.52
N LYS A 100 -31.31 -48.26 -17.68
CA LYS A 100 -32.53 -48.64 -16.96
C LYS A 100 -33.67 -48.97 -17.91
N LYS A 101 -33.94 -48.13 -18.91
CA LYS A 101 -34.96 -48.40 -19.95
C LYS A 101 -34.73 -49.74 -20.66
N ARG A 102 -33.48 -50.03 -21.04
CA ARG A 102 -33.14 -51.34 -21.65
C ARG A 102 -33.34 -52.52 -20.71
N ALA A 103 -33.02 -52.36 -19.43
CA ALA A 103 -33.23 -53.40 -18.42
C ALA A 103 -34.72 -53.65 -18.18
N ASP A 104 -35.52 -52.60 -18.09
CA ASP A 104 -36.97 -52.67 -17.92
C ASP A 104 -37.65 -53.34 -19.14
N ASP A 105 -37.23 -52.99 -20.36
CA ASP A 105 -37.73 -53.61 -21.60
C ASP A 105 -37.35 -55.10 -21.68
N ALA A 106 -36.11 -55.47 -21.32
CA ALA A 106 -35.68 -56.87 -21.27
C ALA A 106 -36.43 -57.68 -20.20
N ALA A 107 -36.71 -57.08 -19.04
CA ALA A 107 -37.49 -57.71 -17.99
C ALA A 107 -38.93 -57.96 -18.42
N ARG A 108 -39.56 -57.03 -19.15
CA ARG A 108 -40.91 -57.21 -19.72
C ARG A 108 -40.95 -58.37 -20.73
N GLN A 109 -39.98 -58.45 -21.63
CA GLN A 109 -39.91 -59.55 -22.60
C GLN A 109 -39.71 -60.92 -21.94
N LEU A 110 -38.96 -60.99 -20.84
CA LEU A 110 -38.80 -62.22 -20.05
C LEU A 110 -40.08 -62.60 -19.31
N ALA A 111 -40.81 -61.62 -18.77
CA ALA A 111 -42.10 -61.85 -18.12
C ALA A 111 -43.13 -62.40 -19.13
N GLU A 112 -43.27 -61.77 -20.30
CA GLU A 112 -44.20 -62.22 -21.35
C GLU A 112 -43.89 -63.64 -21.86
N LYS A 113 -42.63 -64.04 -21.92
CA LYS A 113 -42.22 -65.41 -22.29
C LYS A 113 -42.49 -66.46 -21.21
N ASN A 114 -42.54 -66.07 -19.94
CA ASN A 114 -42.85 -67.00 -18.84
C ASN A 114 -44.37 -67.20 -18.65
N GLU A 115 -45.20 -66.33 -19.24
CA GLU A 115 -46.65 -66.41 -19.17
C GLU A 115 -47.28 -67.18 -20.36
N GLN A 116 -46.48 -67.62 -21.34
CA GLN A 116 -46.87 -68.55 -22.43
C GLN A 116 -46.39 -69.97 -22.14
#